data_AF-A0A0M8Y6W2-F1
#
_entry.id   AF-A0A0M8Y6W2-F1
#
_cell.length_a   1.000
_cell.length_b   1.000
_cell.length_c   1.000
_cell.angle_alpha   90.00
_cell.angle_beta   90.00
_cell.angle_gamma   90.00
#
_symmetry.space_group_name_H-M   'P 1'
#
loop_
_entity.id
_entity.type
_entity.pdbx_description
1 polymer ?
#
loop_
_entity_poly.entity_id
_entity_poly.type
_entity_poly.pdbx_seq_one_letter_code
_entity_poly.pdbx_strand_id
1 'polypeptide(L)'
;MTAERVVVSIEEEGAPRAGGSRVATGWLVEPTRVVVPDPPPGLLDGSLAVAIVLAGEDESPIERIPMAGVNAVRLAGAEFAVLDLATASRHAPNAVMPEPVVLEAAIAAHGGDVRAAFEATGGPVPPGDRACAKHNIVNCARCP
;
A
#
# COMPACT_ATOMS: atom_id res chain seq x y z
N MET A 1 -13.95 -18.63 4.60
CA MET A 1 -14.11 -17.21 4.24
C MET A 1 -12.98 -16.87 3.30
N THR A 2 -13.27 -16.75 2.02
CA THR A 2 -12.33 -16.27 1.00
C THR A 2 -11.86 -14.89 1.42
N ALA A 3 -10.56 -14.67 1.57
CA ALA A 3 -10.06 -13.33 1.80
C ALA A 3 -10.29 -12.54 0.52
N GLU A 4 -11.14 -11.52 0.63
CA GLU A 4 -11.51 -10.63 -0.46
C GLU A 4 -10.25 -9.92 -0.97
N ARG A 5 -9.97 -10.00 -2.27
CA ARG A 5 -8.82 -9.34 -2.87
C ARG A 5 -9.11 -7.85 -2.94
N VAL A 6 -8.43 -7.09 -2.09
CA VAL A 6 -8.59 -5.64 -2.02
C VAL A 6 -7.56 -4.94 -2.89
N VAL A 7 -8.01 -4.06 -3.77
CA VAL A 7 -7.16 -3.17 -4.58
C VAL A 7 -7.09 -1.82 -3.89
N VAL A 8 -5.88 -1.26 -3.76
CA VAL A 8 -5.68 0.06 -3.12
C VAL A 8 -5.41 1.11 -4.19
N SER A 9 -6.36 2.02 -4.33
CA SER A 9 -6.29 3.19 -5.22
C SER A 9 -6.05 4.45 -4.40
N ILE A 10 -5.22 5.34 -4.93
CA ILE A 10 -5.04 6.70 -4.39
C ILE A 10 -5.83 7.64 -5.30
N GLU A 11 -6.77 8.37 -4.72
CA GLU A 11 -7.64 9.29 -5.44
C GLU A 11 -7.51 10.69 -4.85
N GLU A 12 -7.73 11.71 -5.69
CA GLU A 12 -7.83 13.10 -5.20
C GLU A 12 -8.93 13.24 -4.13
N GLU A 13 -8.65 14.07 -3.12
CA GLU A 13 -9.63 14.39 -2.09
C GLU A 13 -10.80 15.18 -2.72
N GLY A 14 -12.04 14.74 -2.46
CA GLY A 14 -13.25 15.33 -3.07
C GLY A 14 -13.67 14.73 -4.42
N ALA A 15 -12.92 13.78 -4.97
CA ALA A 15 -13.33 13.08 -6.18
C ALA A 15 -14.65 12.27 -5.94
N PRO A 16 -15.55 12.21 -6.94
CA PRO A 16 -16.82 11.51 -6.80
C PRO A 16 -16.61 10.02 -6.52
N ARG A 17 -17.48 9.44 -5.67
CA ARG A 17 -17.39 8.02 -5.25
C ARG A 17 -17.43 7.01 -6.40
N ALA A 18 -17.97 7.36 -7.57
CA ALA A 18 -18.01 6.50 -8.74
C ALA A 18 -16.90 6.92 -9.71
N GLY A 19 -15.72 6.31 -9.59
CA GLY A 19 -14.63 6.46 -10.57
C GLY A 19 -13.85 7.78 -10.50
N GLY A 20 -13.73 8.39 -9.32
CA GLY A 20 -12.93 9.59 -9.10
C GLY A 20 -11.45 9.40 -9.47
N SER A 21 -10.86 10.44 -10.10
CA SER A 21 -9.50 10.52 -10.67
C SER A 21 -8.44 9.74 -9.87
N ARG A 22 -8.24 8.47 -10.21
CA ARG A 22 -7.17 7.64 -9.65
C ARG A 22 -5.85 8.24 -10.11
N VAL A 23 -5.08 8.75 -9.16
CA VAL A 23 -3.77 9.36 -9.42
C VAL A 23 -2.62 8.38 -9.22
N ALA A 24 -2.82 7.37 -8.37
CA ALA A 24 -1.82 6.33 -8.15
C ALA A 24 -2.45 5.03 -7.63
N THR A 25 -1.60 4.03 -7.43
CA THR A 25 -1.94 2.72 -6.86
C THR A 25 -0.98 2.43 -5.73
N GLY A 26 -1.42 1.69 -4.72
CA GLY A 26 -0.54 1.30 -3.64
C GLY A 26 -0.82 -0.11 -3.11
N TRP A 27 -0.18 -0.40 -1.98
CA TRP A 27 -0.41 -1.60 -1.19
C TRP A 27 -0.69 -1.24 0.25
N LEU A 28 -1.72 -1.84 0.83
CA LEU A 28 -1.97 -1.78 2.26
C LEU A 28 -1.00 -2.76 2.93
N VAL A 29 0.05 -2.23 3.55
CA VAL A 29 1.09 -3.03 4.19
C VAL A 29 0.85 -3.21 5.69
N GLU A 30 0.11 -2.29 6.30
CA GLU A 30 -0.39 -2.38 7.67
C GLU A 30 -1.82 -1.81 7.68
N PRO A 31 -2.68 -2.13 8.67
CA PRO A 31 -4.01 -1.55 8.75
C PRO A 31 -4.03 -0.02 8.72
N THR A 32 -2.93 0.63 9.11
CA THR A 32 -2.80 2.09 9.15
C THR A 32 -1.84 2.64 8.09
N ARG A 33 -1.28 1.82 7.19
CA ARG A 33 -0.25 2.28 6.24
C ARG A 33 -0.40 1.74 4.83
N VAL A 34 -0.20 2.64 3.87
CA VAL A 34 -0.18 2.33 2.44
C VAL A 34 1.15 2.73 1.83
N VAL A 35 1.77 1.82 1.07
CA VAL A 35 2.94 2.12 0.23
C VAL A 35 2.45 2.54 -1.16
N VAL A 36 2.98 3.64 -1.68
CA VAL A 36 2.74 4.10 -3.06
C VAL A 36 4.10 4.12 -3.78
N PRO A 37 4.39 3.13 -4.64
CA PRO A 37 5.70 2.98 -5.28
C PRO A 37 6.02 4.12 -6.25
N ASP A 38 4.99 4.61 -6.94
CA ASP A 38 5.08 5.64 -7.97
C ASP A 38 4.23 6.83 -7.51
N PRO A 39 4.72 7.67 -6.56
CA PRO A 39 3.95 8.78 -6.05
C PRO A 39 3.69 9.82 -7.15
N PRO A 40 2.44 10.29 -7.33
CA PRO A 40 2.13 11.32 -8.30
C PRO A 40 2.72 12.67 -7.88
N PRO A 41 2.93 13.61 -8.83
CA PRO A 41 3.39 14.95 -8.51
C PRO A 41 2.50 15.61 -7.45
N GLY A 42 3.14 16.30 -6.49
CA GLY A 42 2.44 16.98 -5.40
C GLY A 42 2.10 16.10 -4.19
N LEU A 43 2.19 14.76 -4.29
CA LEU A 43 1.92 13.89 -3.13
C LEU A 43 2.98 14.05 -2.04
N LEU A 44 4.27 14.04 -2.42
CA LEU A 44 5.38 14.06 -1.47
C LEU A 44 5.62 15.44 -0.84
N ASP A 45 5.27 16.52 -1.54
CA ASP A 45 5.39 17.90 -1.04
C ASP A 45 4.11 18.39 -0.33
N GLY A 46 3.05 17.57 -0.31
CA GLY A 46 1.79 17.86 0.37
C GLY A 46 0.86 18.82 -0.38
N SER A 47 1.19 19.22 -1.61
CA SER A 47 0.31 20.06 -2.43
C SER A 47 -0.87 19.28 -3.04
N LEU A 48 -0.77 17.95 -3.10
CA LEU A 48 -1.86 17.07 -3.54
C LEU A 48 -2.58 16.45 -2.33
N ALA A 49 -3.83 16.86 -2.13
CA ALA A 49 -4.72 16.25 -1.16
C ALA A 49 -5.31 14.95 -1.73
N VAL A 50 -5.15 13.83 -1.01
CA VAL A 50 -5.59 12.50 -1.48
C VAL A 50 -6.38 11.75 -0.42
N ALA A 51 -7.19 10.81 -0.87
CA ALA A 51 -7.81 9.77 -0.06
C ALA A 51 -7.42 8.39 -0.58
N ILE A 52 -7.36 7.43 0.35
CA ILE A 52 -7.09 6.03 0.06
C ILE A 52 -8.43 5.35 -0.15
N VAL A 53 -8.60 4.71 -1.31
CA VAL A 53 -9.79 3.93 -1.66
C VAL A 53 -9.41 2.46 -1.78
N LEU A 54 -10.05 1.64 -0.96
CA LEU A 54 -9.97 0.18 -1.02
C LEU A 54 -11.16 -0.31 -1.83
N ALA A 55 -10.88 -0.94 -2.97
CA ALA A 55 -11.87 -1.51 -3.87
C ALA A 55 -11.89 -3.04 -3.79
N GLY A 56 -13.07 -3.62 -3.98
CA GLY A 56 -13.26 -5.08 -4.06
C GLY A 56 -12.83 -5.65 -5.40
N GLU A 57 -13.07 -6.95 -5.60
CA GLU A 57 -12.79 -7.64 -6.85
C GLU A 57 -13.54 -7.04 -8.05
N ASP A 58 -14.75 -6.52 -7.84
CA ASP A 58 -15.57 -5.84 -8.85
C ASP A 58 -15.19 -4.36 -9.04
N GLU A 59 -14.00 -3.95 -8.57
CA GLU A 59 -13.47 -2.57 -8.58
C GLU A 59 -14.38 -1.53 -7.90
N SER A 60 -15.42 -1.98 -7.21
CA SER A 60 -16.35 -1.13 -6.48
C SER A 60 -15.69 -0.66 -5.19
N PRO A 61 -15.78 0.64 -4.85
CA PRO A 61 -15.16 1.18 -3.64
C PRO A 61 -15.88 0.63 -2.40
N ILE A 62 -15.14 -0.08 -1.56
CA ILE A 62 -15.64 -0.69 -0.33
C ILE A 62 -15.35 0.23 0.86
N GLU A 63 -14.19 0.88 0.87
CA GLU A 63 -13.76 1.74 1.97
C GLU A 63 -12.96 2.93 1.44
N ARG A 64 -13.22 4.12 2.00
CA ARG A 64 -12.47 5.34 1.71
C ARG A 64 -11.95 5.92 3.01
N ILE A 65 -10.64 6.14 3.08
CA ILE A 65 -9.95 6.60 4.29
C ILE A 65 -9.14 7.85 3.95
N PRO A 66 -9.33 8.97 4.67
CA PRO A 66 -8.46 10.13 4.52
C PRO A 66 -7.02 9.80 4.91
N MET A 67 -6.07 10.47 4.28
CA MET A 67 -4.67 10.43 4.72
C MET A 67 -4.50 11.28 6.00
N ALA A 68 -3.64 10.82 6.91
CA ALA A 68 -3.17 11.60 8.06
C ALA A 68 -1.78 12.19 7.85
N GLY A 69 -0.94 11.52 7.07
CA GLY A 69 0.42 11.97 6.78
C GLY A 69 1.04 11.22 5.61
N VAL A 70 2.11 11.80 5.08
CA VAL A 70 2.92 11.22 4.01
C VAL A 70 4.39 11.25 4.44
N ASN A 71 5.07 10.12 4.27
CA ASN A 71 6.50 9.99 4.47
C ASN A 71 7.16 9.69 3.12
N ALA A 72 8.06 10.57 2.67
CA ALA A 72 8.92 10.31 1.53
C ALA A 72 10.06 9.36 1.95
N VAL A 73 10.18 8.22 1.28
CA VAL A 73 11.22 7.23 1.54
C VAL A 73 12.16 7.18 0.34
N ARG A 74 13.47 7.23 0.61
CA ARG A 74 14.53 7.13 -0.40
C ARG A 74 15.42 5.93 -0.10
N LEU A 75 15.48 4.98 -1.05
CA LEU A 75 16.29 3.76 -0.95
C LEU A 75 16.91 3.44 -2.31
N ALA A 76 18.19 3.04 -2.34
CA ALA A 76 18.92 2.73 -3.59
C ALA A 76 18.76 3.79 -4.71
N GLY A 77 18.58 5.07 -4.35
CA GLY A 77 18.38 6.16 -5.31
C GLY A 77 16.95 6.29 -5.88
N ALA A 78 16.04 5.39 -5.52
CA ALA A 78 14.62 5.51 -5.83
C ALA A 78 13.85 6.22 -4.69
N GLU A 79 12.72 6.84 -5.04
CA GLU A 79 11.86 7.57 -4.10
C GLU A 79 10.42 7.05 -4.19
N PHE A 80 9.80 6.79 -3.05
CA PHE A 80 8.41 6.34 -2.96
C PHE A 80 7.72 6.91 -1.71
N ALA A 81 6.40 6.79 -1.63
CA ALA A 81 5.61 7.29 -0.50
C ALA A 81 5.15 6.17 0.43
N VAL A 82 5.14 6.47 1.73
CA VAL A 82 4.37 5.72 2.75
C VAL A 82 3.34 6.66 3.34
N LEU A 83 2.06 6.35 3.13
CA LEU A 83 0.93 7.12 3.63
C LEU A 83 0.46 6.55 4.96
N ASP A 84 0.32 7.40 5.96
CA ASP A 84 -0.36 7.07 7.21
C ASP A 84 -1.86 7.37 7.06
N LEU A 85 -2.70 6.42 7.46
CA LEU A 85 -4.15 6.52 7.36
C LEU A 85 -4.73 7.23 8.59
N ALA A 86 -5.74 8.09 8.39
CA ALA A 86 -6.43 8.78 9.49
C ALA A 86 -7.19 7.82 10.42
N THR A 87 -7.61 6.68 9.90
CA THR A 87 -8.19 5.58 10.67
C THR A 87 -7.65 4.26 10.15
N ALA A 88 -7.49 3.27 11.02
CA ALA A 88 -7.12 1.93 10.60
C ALA A 88 -8.19 1.36 9.64
N SER A 89 -7.76 0.78 8.52
CA SER A 89 -8.62 0.00 7.64
C SER A 89 -9.15 -1.22 8.39
N ARG A 90 -10.40 -1.57 8.09
CA ARG A 90 -11.01 -2.82 8.55
C ARG A 90 -10.55 -4.05 7.77
N HIS A 91 -9.83 -3.84 6.66
CA HIS A 91 -9.33 -4.91 5.80
C HIS A 91 -7.92 -5.34 6.20
N ALA A 92 -7.61 -6.62 5.95
CA ALA A 92 -6.27 -7.14 6.18
C ALA A 92 -5.29 -6.52 5.16
N PRO A 93 -4.01 -6.34 5.54
CA PRO A 93 -2.95 -5.98 4.60
C PRO A 93 -2.95 -6.89 3.37
N ASN A 94 -2.76 -6.31 2.18
CA ASN A 94 -2.72 -7.03 0.92
C ASN A 94 -1.29 -7.26 0.40
N ALA A 95 -0.29 -6.65 1.06
CA ALA A 95 1.12 -6.93 0.83
C ALA A 95 1.90 -6.84 2.14
N VAL A 96 3.09 -7.44 2.16
CA VAL A 96 4.03 -7.32 3.27
C VAL A 96 5.08 -6.28 2.91
N MET A 97 5.38 -5.36 3.84
CA MET A 97 6.52 -4.46 3.68
C MET A 97 7.82 -5.28 3.80
N PRO A 98 8.66 -5.35 2.75
CA PRO A 98 9.93 -6.06 2.83
C PRO A 98 10.87 -5.37 3.81
N GLU A 99 11.82 -6.13 4.37
CA GLU A 99 12.89 -5.52 5.16
C GLU A 99 13.67 -4.50 4.31
N PRO A 100 14.09 -3.36 4.87
CA PRO A 100 14.74 -2.29 4.10
C PRO A 100 15.93 -2.76 3.26
N VAL A 101 16.78 -3.65 3.81
CA VAL A 101 17.95 -4.17 3.11
C VAL A 101 17.55 -5.04 1.91
N VAL A 102 16.48 -5.83 2.05
CA VAL A 102 15.96 -6.68 0.97
C VAL A 102 15.32 -5.82 -0.12
N LEU A 103 14.53 -4.83 0.27
CA LEU A 103 13.92 -3.88 -0.66
C LEU A 103 14.96 -3.07 -1.42
N GLU A 104 16.00 -2.58 -0.73
CA GLU A 104 17.09 -1.83 -1.34
C GLU A 104 17.84 -2.67 -2.39
N ALA A 105 18.17 -3.92 -2.07
CA ALA A 105 18.81 -4.84 -3.01
C ALA A 105 17.91 -5.12 -4.22
N ALA A 106 16.60 -5.28 -4.01
CA ALA A 106 15.65 -5.49 -5.09
C ALA A 106 15.48 -4.25 -5.97
N ILE A 107 15.39 -3.04 -5.40
CA ILE A 107 15.34 -1.79 -6.17
C ILE A 107 16.57 -1.69 -7.07
N ALA A 108 17.76 -1.96 -6.54
CA ALA A 108 18.98 -1.97 -7.34
C ALA A 108 18.94 -3.03 -8.46
N ALA A 109 18.46 -4.25 -8.17
CA ALA A 109 18.34 -5.33 -9.15
C ALA A 109 17.30 -5.04 -10.26
N HIS A 110 16.28 -4.25 -9.94
CA HIS A 110 15.21 -3.84 -10.86
C HIS A 110 15.42 -2.43 -11.44
N GLY A 111 16.65 -1.91 -11.42
CA GLY A 111 17.00 -0.66 -12.11
C GLY A 111 16.32 0.60 -11.54
N GLY A 112 16.00 0.60 -10.25
CA GLY A 112 15.30 1.70 -9.58
C GLY A 112 13.78 1.58 -9.59
N ASP A 113 13.21 0.54 -10.21
CA ASP A 113 11.77 0.31 -10.24
C ASP A 113 11.28 -0.22 -8.87
N VAL A 114 10.70 0.67 -8.07
CA VAL A 114 10.18 0.35 -6.73
C VAL A 114 9.01 -0.62 -6.82
N ARG A 115 8.13 -0.49 -7.81
CA ARG A 115 7.00 -1.39 -7.99
C ARG A 115 7.48 -2.80 -8.29
N ALA A 116 8.36 -2.96 -9.27
CA ALA A 116 8.89 -4.27 -9.62
C ALA A 116 9.69 -4.89 -8.46
N ALA A 117 10.47 -4.08 -7.75
CA ALA A 117 11.18 -4.53 -6.55
C ALA A 117 10.23 -4.97 -5.44
N PHE A 118 9.16 -4.22 -5.20
CA PHE A 118 8.15 -4.56 -4.21
C PHE A 118 7.37 -5.82 -4.61
N GLU A 119 6.96 -5.97 -5.86
CA GLU A 119 6.30 -7.19 -6.34
C GLU A 119 7.21 -8.42 -6.28
N ALA A 120 8.52 -8.25 -6.47
CA ALA A 120 9.50 -9.32 -6.39
C ALA A 120 9.84 -9.75 -4.94
N THR A 121 9.63 -8.89 -3.95
CA THR A 121 10.06 -9.12 -2.55
C THR A 121 8.91 -9.11 -1.55
N GLY A 122 8.00 -8.16 -1.69
CA GLY A 122 6.70 -8.05 -1.04
C GLY A 122 5.67 -8.77 -1.90
N GLY A 123 5.70 -10.10 -1.88
CA GLY A 123 4.68 -10.88 -2.56
C GLY A 123 3.28 -10.48 -2.08
N PRO A 124 2.24 -10.58 -2.94
CA PRO A 124 0.87 -10.39 -2.50
C PRO A 124 0.58 -11.35 -1.34
N VAL A 125 -0.03 -10.86 -0.26
CA VAL A 125 -0.49 -11.76 0.81
C VAL A 125 -1.53 -12.68 0.19
N PRO A 126 -1.32 -14.01 0.12
CA PRO A 126 -2.29 -14.91 -0.49
C PRO A 126 -3.63 -14.78 0.24
N PRO A 127 -4.76 -14.81 -0.49
CA PRO A 127 -6.05 -14.75 0.14
C PRO A 127 -6.23 -15.98 1.06
N GLY A 128 -6.27 -15.75 2.38
CA GLY A 128 -6.50 -16.79 3.38
C GLY A 128 -5.44 -16.88 4.48
N ASP A 129 -4.26 -16.26 4.30
CA ASP A 129 -3.27 -16.20 5.36
C ASP A 129 -3.56 -15.01 6.29
N ARG A 130 -3.86 -15.31 7.56
CA ARG A 130 -3.92 -14.29 8.60
C ARG A 130 -2.52 -13.71 8.79
N ALA A 131 -2.28 -12.49 8.31
CA ALA A 131 -1.16 -11.70 8.78
C ALA A 131 -1.24 -11.65 10.32
N CYS A 132 -0.19 -12.12 11.01
CA CYS A 132 -0.22 -12.07 12.47
C CYS A 132 -0.12 -10.60 12.89
N ALA A 133 -1.20 -10.08 13.49
CA ALA A 133 -1.42 -8.66 13.78
C ALA A 133 -0.33 -7.99 14.64
N LYS A 134 0.56 -8.77 15.25
CA LYS A 134 1.69 -8.26 16.05
C LYS A 134 2.99 -8.03 15.28
N HIS A 135 3.21 -8.72 14.17
CA HIS A 135 4.54 -8.78 13.55
C HIS A 135 4.56 -8.69 12.03
N ASN A 136 3.40 -8.63 11.38
CA ASN A 136 3.31 -8.52 9.92
C ASN A 136 4.08 -9.62 9.16
N ILE A 137 4.12 -10.84 9.72
CA ILE A 137 4.73 -12.02 9.12
C ILE A 137 3.62 -12.91 8.56
N VAL A 138 3.78 -13.36 7.31
CA VAL A 138 2.96 -14.41 6.68
C VAL A 138 3.52 -15.77 7.10
N ASN A 139 2.63 -16.70 7.48
CA ASN A 139 2.95 -18.06 7.93
C ASN A 139 3.66 -18.17 9.29
N CYS A 140 3.07 -17.55 10.32
CA CYS A 140 3.52 -17.76 11.68
C CYS A 140 2.89 -19.05 12.24
N ALA A 141 3.58 -20.19 12.10
CA ALA A 141 3.21 -21.48 12.69
C ALA A 141 3.11 -21.49 14.24
N ARG A 142 3.18 -20.31 14.87
CA ARG A 142 3.27 -20.07 16.31
C ARG A 142 2.49 -18.83 16.79
N CYS A 143 1.50 -18.33 16.04
CA CYS A 143 0.59 -17.34 16.66
C CYS A 143 -0.44 -18.12 17.53
N PRO A 144 -0.46 -17.88 18.86
CA PRO A 144 -1.30 -18.61 19.81
C PRO A 144 -2.80 -18.33 19.64
#